data_AF-F4ZG48-F1
#
_entry.id   AF-F4ZG48-F1
#
_cell.length_a   1.000
_cell.length_b   1.000
_cell.length_c   1.000
_cell.angle_alpha   90.00
_cell.angle_beta   90.00
_cell.angle_gamma   90.00
#
_symmetry.space_group_name_H-M   'P 1'
#
loop_
_entity.id
_entity.type
_entity.pdbx_description
1 polymer ?
#
loop_
_entity_poly.entity_id
_entity_poly.type
_entity_poly.pdbx_seq_one_letter_code
_entity_poly.pdbx_strand_id
1 'polypeptide(L)'
;MSTKQTEKNITYESPEGWDNWDNEFKKLAHAYDQWQYIDPADRIRWPRRPELPEIRDYSRQADPEDPESGTMTPGSDYLPPRRLGELTAEGRAEYEHDLKIYSLKESAYREAKKQEQKLVEFVLRTVSPTYQKTCCVTGDRLDKWYEELRRSGAVYNERLRPEARDKYHQAVHTIPKLNKLNDWITQWETAMAEAISKRVPDALDTQCWAEDLNRAMYHVLPSWASTFRQHRRPQILNNTLNYREVAADIRYEAKMANPSAKSSGVKKGAFLATYNDNPKNSDPPADPEPDTNCIEVHGDASDIPVRETRSTRARARGQRRRGGGGRDVSSKRKRAEPTTNPDPDGPTCRGCLGFHNWKDCWYLFPDQKAEGWEPSLGMQRLIDDRLKKDAGLAEEVKRFSKGKDRATKDE
;
A
#
# COMPACT_ATOMS: atom_id res chain seq x y z
N MET A 1 29.81 12.66 -3.63
CA MET A 1 30.02 11.82 -2.42
C MET A 1 28.77 10.98 -2.25
N SER A 2 28.89 9.65 -2.18
CA SER A 2 27.71 8.78 -2.04
C SER A 2 27.26 8.72 -0.59
N THR A 3 25.99 9.02 -0.33
CA THR A 3 25.38 8.88 1.00
C THR A 3 25.30 7.40 1.33
N LYS A 4 26.23 6.90 2.16
CA LYS A 4 26.10 5.59 2.78
C LYS A 4 24.85 5.61 3.65
N GLN A 5 23.77 4.99 3.18
CA GLN A 5 22.68 4.62 4.06
C GLN A 5 23.26 3.70 5.13
N THR A 6 23.02 4.01 6.40
CA THR A 6 23.33 3.13 7.51
C THR A 6 22.41 1.92 7.41
N GLU A 7 22.89 0.86 6.77
CA GLU A 7 22.24 -0.44 6.79
C GLU A 7 22.06 -0.87 8.25
N LYS A 8 20.82 -0.79 8.73
CA LYS A 8 20.45 -1.48 9.96
C LYS A 8 20.59 -2.96 9.67
N ASN A 9 21.56 -3.61 10.30
CA ASN A 9 21.69 -5.07 10.27
C ASN A 9 20.47 -5.68 10.95
N ILE A 10 19.44 -5.94 10.16
CA ILE A 10 18.25 -6.67 10.56
C ILE A 10 18.66 -8.14 10.64
N THR A 11 18.73 -8.69 11.85
CA THR A 11 18.99 -10.12 12.07
C THR A 11 17.83 -10.77 12.81
N TYR A 12 17.52 -12.02 12.44
CA TYR A 12 16.55 -12.87 13.13
C TYR A 12 17.30 -13.97 13.89
N GLU A 13 17.73 -13.60 15.09
CA GLU A 13 18.48 -14.45 16.02
C GLU A 13 17.60 -15.04 17.12
N SER A 14 16.51 -14.35 17.45
CA SER A 14 15.54 -14.70 18.50
C SER A 14 14.12 -14.43 17.96
N PRO A 15 13.10 -15.20 18.39
CA PRO A 15 11.71 -14.96 18.02
C PRO A 15 11.20 -13.55 18.39
N GLU A 16 11.84 -12.89 19.35
CA GLU A 16 11.55 -11.49 19.72
C GLU A 16 11.75 -10.51 18.56
N GLY A 17 12.74 -10.80 17.70
CA GLY A 17 13.02 -10.04 16.49
C GLY A 17 12.07 -10.32 15.33
N TRP A 18 11.14 -11.27 15.46
CA TRP A 18 10.24 -11.72 14.39
C TRP A 18 9.52 -10.55 13.72
N ASP A 19 8.79 -9.71 14.48
CA ASP A 19 7.95 -8.68 13.86
C ASP A 19 8.79 -7.63 13.11
N ASN A 20 10.01 -7.33 13.56
CA ASN A 20 10.90 -6.42 12.84
C ASN A 20 11.40 -7.06 11.54
N TRP A 21 11.83 -8.32 11.59
CA TRP A 21 12.30 -9.07 10.43
C TRP A 21 11.18 -9.31 9.41
N ASP A 22 9.99 -9.72 9.86
CA ASP A 22 8.79 -9.96 9.06
C ASP A 22 8.33 -8.70 8.31
N ASN A 23 8.31 -7.55 8.98
CA ASN A 23 7.97 -6.28 8.33
C ASN A 23 8.99 -5.90 7.25
N GLU A 24 10.29 -6.11 7.46
CA GLU A 24 11.31 -5.80 6.45
C GLU A 24 11.31 -6.81 5.29
N PHE A 25 11.13 -8.09 5.58
CA PHE A 25 10.94 -9.14 4.57
C PHE A 25 9.71 -8.84 3.69
N LYS A 26 8.57 -8.48 4.30
CA LYS A 26 7.36 -8.06 3.57
C LYS A 26 7.58 -6.84 2.69
N LYS A 27 8.25 -5.80 3.18
CA LYS A 27 8.59 -4.61 2.37
C LYS A 27 9.41 -4.99 1.14
N LEU A 28 10.41 -5.85 1.28
CA LEU A 28 11.22 -6.34 0.17
C LEU A 28 10.41 -7.22 -0.79
N ALA A 29 9.59 -8.14 -0.27
CA ALA A 29 8.74 -9.02 -1.07
C ALA A 29 7.68 -8.25 -1.87
N HIS A 30 7.13 -7.17 -1.32
CA HIS A 30 6.27 -6.23 -2.07
C HIS A 30 7.06 -5.40 -3.08
N ALA A 31 8.24 -4.87 -2.72
CA ALA A 31 9.08 -4.09 -3.63
C ALA A 31 9.61 -4.88 -4.85
N TYR A 32 9.57 -6.21 -4.77
CA TYR A 32 9.94 -7.13 -5.84
C TYR A 32 8.75 -7.86 -6.49
N ASP A 33 7.51 -7.49 -6.17
CA ASP A 33 6.27 -8.14 -6.64
C ASP A 33 6.23 -9.67 -6.42
N GLN A 34 6.90 -10.16 -5.36
CA GLN A 34 6.94 -11.59 -5.00
C GLN A 34 6.00 -11.95 -3.86
N TRP A 35 5.52 -10.98 -3.06
CA TRP A 35 4.68 -11.25 -1.88
C TRP A 35 3.46 -12.13 -2.20
N GLN A 36 2.84 -11.91 -3.36
CA GLN A 36 1.66 -12.67 -3.82
C GLN A 36 1.88 -14.19 -3.97
N TYR A 37 3.14 -14.65 -4.06
CA TYR A 37 3.47 -16.09 -4.11
C TYR A 37 3.95 -16.64 -2.75
N ILE A 38 4.15 -15.78 -1.76
CA ILE A 38 4.66 -16.09 -0.42
C ILE A 38 3.56 -15.99 0.63
N ASP A 39 2.57 -15.12 0.43
CA ASP A 39 1.50 -14.85 1.39
C ASP A 39 0.73 -16.13 1.76
N PRO A 40 0.77 -16.58 3.03
CA PRO A 40 0.02 -17.75 3.45
C PRO A 40 -1.51 -17.59 3.31
N ALA A 41 -2.00 -16.36 3.16
CA ALA A 41 -3.42 -16.03 2.95
C ALA A 41 -3.86 -16.03 1.47
N ASP A 42 -2.94 -15.81 0.51
CA ASP A 42 -3.24 -15.79 -0.92
C ASP A 42 -2.29 -16.75 -1.66
N ARG A 43 -2.74 -18.00 -1.86
CA ARG A 43 -1.91 -19.10 -2.35
C ARG A 43 -1.77 -19.10 -3.87
N ILE A 44 -1.30 -17.99 -4.44
CA ILE A 44 -1.00 -17.93 -5.88
C ILE A 44 0.20 -18.84 -6.17
N ARG A 45 0.02 -19.79 -7.10
CA ARG A 45 1.11 -20.66 -7.53
C ARG A 45 2.20 -19.83 -8.23
N TRP A 46 3.42 -19.96 -7.73
CA TRP A 46 4.62 -19.38 -8.34
C TRP A 46 4.74 -19.64 -9.85
N PRO A 47 5.37 -18.71 -10.61
CA PRO A 47 5.63 -18.89 -12.02
C PRO A 47 6.40 -20.20 -12.30
N ARG A 48 5.88 -20.99 -13.23
CA ARG A 48 6.57 -22.16 -13.78
C ARG A 48 7.42 -21.72 -14.97
N ARG A 49 8.49 -22.47 -15.25
CA ARG A 49 9.23 -22.31 -16.51
C ARG A 49 8.25 -22.62 -17.65
N PRO A 50 8.12 -21.75 -18.67
CA PRO A 50 7.31 -22.06 -19.83
C PRO A 50 7.95 -23.18 -20.65
N GLU A 51 7.11 -23.98 -21.30
CA GLU A 51 7.52 -25.01 -22.25
C GLU A 51 7.72 -24.39 -23.63
N LEU A 52 8.75 -24.84 -24.35
CA LEU A 52 9.06 -24.38 -25.70
C LEU A 52 8.02 -24.97 -26.67
N PRO A 53 7.38 -24.18 -27.55
CA PRO A 53 6.43 -24.72 -28.53
C PRO A 53 7.13 -25.73 -29.45
N GLU A 54 6.52 -26.91 -29.66
CA GLU A 54 7.08 -27.91 -30.57
C GLU A 54 6.54 -27.72 -31.99
N ILE A 55 7.44 -27.75 -32.98
CA ILE A 55 7.06 -27.63 -34.41
C ILE A 55 6.00 -28.67 -34.83
N ARG A 56 5.94 -29.81 -34.12
CA ARG A 56 5.04 -30.94 -34.38
C ARG A 56 3.57 -30.65 -34.11
N ASP A 57 3.28 -29.62 -33.31
CA ASP A 57 1.92 -29.26 -32.88
C ASP A 57 1.17 -28.41 -33.92
N TYR A 58 1.87 -27.96 -34.96
CA TYR A 58 1.37 -27.03 -35.98
C TYR A 58 1.07 -27.74 -37.31
N SER A 59 0.22 -27.12 -38.14
CA SER A 59 -0.28 -27.74 -39.38
C SER A 59 0.81 -27.97 -40.43
N ARG A 60 0.92 -29.22 -40.92
CA ARG A 60 1.82 -29.61 -42.02
C ARG A 60 1.26 -29.19 -43.38
N GLN A 61 2.13 -28.74 -44.27
CA GLN A 61 1.78 -28.51 -45.67
C GLN A 61 1.56 -29.86 -46.39
N ALA A 62 0.43 -30.01 -47.07
CA ALA A 62 0.13 -31.19 -47.88
C ALA A 62 1.17 -31.38 -49.01
N ASP A 63 1.44 -32.63 -49.37
CA ASP A 63 2.36 -32.95 -50.45
C ASP A 63 1.65 -32.74 -51.80
N PRO A 64 2.32 -32.19 -52.84
CA PRO A 64 1.67 -31.99 -54.14
C PRO A 64 1.23 -33.29 -54.82
N GLU A 65 1.85 -34.42 -54.49
CA GLU A 65 1.51 -35.76 -54.99
C GLU A 65 0.55 -36.52 -54.05
N ASP A 66 0.40 -36.09 -52.79
CA ASP A 66 -0.51 -36.65 -51.79
C ASP A 66 -1.18 -35.51 -50.98
N PRO A 67 -2.39 -35.08 -51.39
CA PRO A 67 -3.09 -33.99 -50.72
C PRO A 67 -3.64 -34.39 -49.33
N GLU A 68 -3.76 -35.68 -49.00
CA GLU A 68 -4.22 -36.12 -47.67
C GLU A 68 -3.07 -36.09 -46.64
N SER A 69 -1.81 -36.11 -47.09
CA SER A 69 -0.57 -36.06 -46.29
C SER A 69 -0.46 -34.85 -45.32
N GLY A 70 -1.22 -33.78 -45.56
CA GLY A 70 -1.27 -32.60 -44.69
C GLY A 70 -2.30 -32.67 -43.56
N THR A 71 -3.15 -33.72 -43.54
CA THR A 71 -4.35 -33.81 -42.71
C THR A 71 -4.28 -34.98 -41.75
N MET A 72 -4.60 -34.75 -40.47
CA MET A 72 -4.84 -35.84 -39.51
C MET A 72 -6.24 -36.45 -39.73
N THR A 73 -6.36 -37.31 -40.74
CA THR A 73 -7.53 -38.17 -40.97
C THR A 73 -7.31 -39.57 -40.40
N PRO A 74 -8.33 -40.22 -39.80
CA PRO A 74 -8.20 -41.60 -39.34
C PRO A 74 -7.93 -42.56 -40.51
N GLY A 75 -6.73 -43.14 -40.56
CA GLY A 75 -6.28 -44.01 -41.65
C GLY A 75 -5.18 -43.41 -42.55
N SER A 76 -4.82 -42.14 -42.36
CA SER A 76 -3.68 -41.50 -43.04
C SER A 76 -2.35 -41.81 -42.32
N ASP A 77 -1.28 -42.03 -43.10
CA ASP A 77 0.11 -42.11 -42.62
C ASP A 77 0.66 -40.71 -42.27
N TYR A 78 -0.07 -39.96 -41.44
CA TYR A 78 0.28 -38.58 -41.09
C TYR A 78 1.64 -38.50 -40.40
N LEU A 79 2.61 -37.85 -41.06
CA LEU A 79 3.92 -37.54 -40.50
C LEU A 79 3.88 -36.12 -39.90
N PRO A 80 4.04 -35.96 -38.57
CA PRO A 80 4.10 -34.64 -37.95
C PRO A 80 5.28 -33.82 -38.49
N PRO A 81 5.12 -32.51 -38.72
CA PRO A 81 6.16 -31.67 -39.27
C PRO A 81 7.34 -31.58 -38.30
N ARG A 82 8.55 -31.73 -38.83
CA ARG A 82 9.81 -31.73 -38.06
C ARG A 82 10.66 -30.48 -38.31
N ARG A 83 10.31 -29.68 -39.33
CA ARG A 83 11.05 -28.48 -39.74
C ARG A 83 10.08 -27.37 -40.16
N LEU A 84 10.49 -26.13 -39.99
CA LEU A 84 9.69 -24.94 -40.33
C LEU A 84 9.22 -24.91 -41.80
N GLY A 85 9.99 -25.49 -42.71
CA GLY A 85 9.65 -25.60 -44.13
C GLY A 85 8.55 -26.61 -44.46
N GLU A 86 8.23 -27.52 -43.54
CA GLU A 86 7.17 -28.53 -43.69
C GLU A 86 5.81 -28.02 -43.19
N LEU A 87 5.77 -26.85 -42.54
CA LEU A 87 4.53 -26.22 -42.05
C LEU A 87 3.76 -25.51 -43.15
N THR A 88 2.45 -25.35 -42.98
CA THR A 88 1.64 -24.42 -43.78
C THR A 88 2.06 -22.97 -43.54
N ALA A 89 1.57 -22.02 -44.36
CA ALA A 89 1.79 -20.60 -44.10
C ALA A 89 1.15 -20.13 -42.78
N GLU A 90 0.00 -20.71 -42.41
CA GLU A 90 -0.72 -20.41 -41.17
C GLU A 90 -0.01 -21.02 -39.96
N GLY A 91 0.37 -22.30 -40.02
CA GLY A 91 1.12 -23.00 -38.97
C GLY A 91 2.50 -22.37 -38.71
N ARG A 92 3.17 -21.80 -39.72
CA ARG A 92 4.37 -20.96 -39.50
C ARG A 92 4.05 -19.69 -38.71
N ALA A 93 2.96 -19.00 -39.03
CA ALA A 93 2.57 -17.77 -38.35
C ALA A 93 2.14 -18.02 -36.90
N GLU A 94 1.44 -19.13 -36.63
CA GLU A 94 1.09 -19.61 -35.30
C GLU A 94 2.33 -19.96 -34.48
N TYR A 95 3.25 -20.75 -35.02
CA TYR A 95 4.51 -21.09 -34.35
C TYR A 95 5.36 -19.84 -34.06
N GLU A 96 5.43 -18.88 -34.97
CA GLU A 96 6.10 -17.60 -34.72
C GLU A 96 5.40 -16.76 -33.64
N HIS A 97 4.07 -16.80 -33.56
CA HIS A 97 3.30 -16.11 -32.53
C HIS A 97 3.53 -16.74 -31.15
N ASP A 98 3.52 -18.06 -31.07
CA ASP A 98 3.71 -18.80 -29.83
C ASP A 98 5.16 -18.77 -29.36
N LEU A 99 6.15 -18.71 -30.27
CA LEU A 99 7.53 -18.36 -29.92
C LEU A 99 7.64 -16.96 -29.30
N LYS A 100 6.87 -15.97 -29.79
CA LYS A 100 6.83 -14.63 -29.18
C LYS A 100 6.22 -14.71 -27.78
N ILE A 101 5.10 -15.41 -27.60
CA ILE A 101 4.48 -15.65 -26.28
C ILE A 101 5.44 -16.38 -25.33
N TYR A 102 6.12 -17.43 -25.80
CA TYR A 102 7.13 -18.16 -25.05
C TYR A 102 8.25 -17.23 -24.59
N SER A 103 8.79 -16.38 -25.48
CA SER A 103 9.88 -15.45 -25.14
C SER A 103 9.47 -14.45 -24.05
N LEU A 104 8.23 -13.95 -24.10
CA LEU A 104 7.66 -13.08 -23.07
C LEU A 104 7.51 -13.82 -21.74
N LYS A 105 6.90 -15.01 -21.75
CA LYS A 105 6.75 -15.86 -20.55
C LYS A 105 8.11 -16.25 -19.95
N GLU A 106 9.11 -16.54 -20.78
CA GLU A 106 10.45 -16.91 -20.32
C GLU A 106 11.16 -15.71 -19.69
N SER A 107 11.06 -14.51 -20.29
CA SER A 107 11.63 -13.29 -19.72
C SER A 107 11.02 -12.97 -18.34
N ALA A 108 9.69 -13.08 -18.21
CA ALA A 108 8.97 -12.88 -16.96
C ALA A 108 9.36 -13.93 -15.90
N TYR A 109 9.46 -15.21 -16.28
CA TYR A 109 9.93 -16.28 -15.40
C TYR A 109 11.37 -16.05 -14.91
N ARG A 110 12.28 -15.66 -15.81
CA ARG A 110 13.69 -15.38 -15.47
C ARG A 110 13.82 -14.19 -14.51
N GLU A 111 13.07 -13.11 -14.73
CA GLU A 111 13.09 -11.96 -13.82
C GLU A 111 12.46 -12.32 -12.47
N ALA A 112 11.33 -13.03 -12.43
CA ALA A 112 10.75 -13.53 -11.18
C ALA A 112 11.73 -14.40 -10.38
N LYS A 113 12.45 -15.33 -11.04
CA LYS A 113 13.48 -16.15 -10.39
C LYS A 113 14.66 -15.35 -9.86
N LYS A 114 15.09 -14.29 -10.55
CA LYS A 114 16.15 -13.38 -10.09
C LYS A 114 15.70 -12.54 -8.89
N GLN A 115 14.42 -12.18 -8.80
CA GLN A 115 13.86 -11.47 -7.65
C GLN A 115 13.66 -12.40 -6.44
N GLU A 116 13.19 -13.65 -6.67
CA GLU A 116 13.15 -14.72 -5.66
C GLU A 116 14.55 -14.97 -5.05
N GLN A 117 15.60 -15.01 -5.88
CA GLN A 117 16.98 -15.18 -5.42
C GLN A 117 17.44 -14.07 -4.46
N LYS A 118 17.05 -12.81 -4.65
CA LYS A 118 17.39 -11.72 -3.71
C LYS A 118 16.72 -11.89 -2.35
N LEU A 119 15.48 -12.41 -2.33
CA LEU A 119 14.78 -12.71 -1.08
C LEU A 119 15.40 -13.92 -0.38
N VAL A 120 15.80 -14.96 -1.12
CA VAL A 120 16.57 -16.09 -0.59
C VAL A 120 17.90 -15.62 0.00
N GLU A 121 18.66 -14.77 -0.71
CA GLU A 121 19.90 -14.17 -0.21
C GLU A 121 19.66 -13.33 1.05
N PHE A 122 18.59 -12.53 1.09
CA PHE A 122 18.20 -11.79 2.29
C PHE A 122 17.92 -12.73 3.47
N VAL A 123 17.13 -13.79 3.28
CA VAL A 123 16.86 -14.80 4.33
C VAL A 123 18.17 -15.42 4.83
N LEU A 124 19.03 -15.90 3.93
CA LEU A 124 20.29 -16.56 4.29
C LEU A 124 21.32 -15.61 4.93
N ARG A 125 21.23 -14.31 4.69
CA ARG A 125 22.08 -13.29 5.32
C ARG A 125 21.56 -12.83 6.68
N THR A 126 20.26 -12.87 6.92
CA THR A 126 19.62 -12.23 8.08
C THR A 126 19.10 -13.21 9.12
N VAL A 127 18.71 -14.42 8.74
CA VAL A 127 18.24 -15.47 9.66
C VAL A 127 19.44 -16.18 10.28
N SER A 128 19.42 -16.45 11.59
CA SER A 128 20.54 -17.13 12.27
C SER A 128 20.74 -18.57 11.80
N PRO A 129 21.97 -19.13 11.87
CA PRO A 129 22.25 -20.50 11.41
C PRO A 129 21.39 -21.58 12.09
N THR A 130 20.90 -21.34 13.31
CA THR A 130 19.99 -22.24 14.03
C THR A 130 18.64 -22.31 13.34
N TYR A 131 18.04 -21.17 12.99
CA TYR A 131 16.78 -21.10 12.26
C TYR A 131 16.91 -21.52 10.80
N GLN A 132 18.05 -21.27 10.16
CA GLN A 132 18.30 -21.80 8.80
C GLN A 132 18.25 -23.34 8.78
N LYS A 133 18.87 -24.00 9.76
CA LYS A 133 18.88 -25.48 9.86
C LYS A 133 17.50 -26.10 10.11
N THR A 134 16.58 -25.38 10.75
CA THR A 134 15.27 -25.91 11.15
C THR A 134 14.11 -25.44 10.27
N CYS A 135 14.19 -24.23 9.71
CA CYS A 135 13.13 -23.62 8.89
C CYS A 135 13.48 -23.51 7.40
N CYS A 136 14.76 -23.48 7.02
CA CYS A 136 15.21 -23.30 5.63
C CYS A 136 15.74 -24.60 5.01
N VAL A 137 14.89 -25.64 4.97
CA VAL A 137 15.27 -26.97 4.47
C VAL A 137 15.65 -26.92 2.98
N THR A 138 16.73 -27.61 2.61
CA THR A 138 17.22 -27.70 1.22
C THR A 138 16.21 -28.43 0.33
N GLY A 139 15.80 -27.78 -0.76
CA GLY A 139 14.80 -28.30 -1.70
C GLY A 139 13.38 -27.80 -1.42
N ASP A 140 13.12 -27.25 -0.24
CA ASP A 140 11.91 -26.47 0.00
C ASP A 140 12.00 -25.07 -0.61
N ARG A 141 10.84 -24.44 -0.73
CA ARG A 141 10.63 -23.16 -1.40
C ARG A 141 10.59 -22.01 -0.39
N LEU A 142 10.85 -20.79 -0.87
CA LEU A 142 10.81 -19.57 -0.07
C LEU A 142 9.47 -19.35 0.67
N ASP A 143 8.35 -19.74 0.08
CA ASP A 143 7.01 -19.69 0.70
C ASP A 143 6.94 -20.57 1.97
N LYS A 144 7.42 -21.81 1.90
CA LYS A 144 7.51 -22.70 3.07
C LYS A 144 8.51 -22.20 4.11
N TRP A 145 9.68 -21.72 3.68
CA TRP A 145 10.68 -21.17 4.61
C TRP A 145 10.10 -20.01 5.42
N TYR A 146 9.38 -19.10 4.77
CA TYR A 146 8.68 -18.01 5.43
C TYR A 146 7.58 -18.52 6.38
N GLU A 147 6.81 -19.56 6.01
CA GLU A 147 5.79 -20.14 6.89
C GLU A 147 6.39 -20.77 8.16
N GLU A 148 7.47 -21.55 8.07
CA GLU A 148 8.10 -22.14 9.26
C GLU A 148 8.79 -21.09 10.14
N LEU A 149 9.44 -20.09 9.54
CA LEU A 149 9.97 -18.94 10.29
C LEU A 149 8.84 -18.20 11.02
N ARG A 150 7.70 -17.97 10.36
CA ARG A 150 6.51 -17.36 10.96
C ARG A 150 5.95 -18.19 12.12
N ARG A 151 5.92 -19.53 12.01
CA ARG A 151 5.52 -20.39 13.13
C ARG A 151 6.47 -20.25 14.31
N SER A 152 7.79 -20.19 14.07
CA SER A 152 8.78 -19.99 15.14
C SER A 152 8.62 -18.65 15.87
N GLY A 153 8.31 -17.57 15.14
CA GLY A 153 7.99 -16.26 15.72
C GLY A 153 6.64 -16.22 16.44
N ALA A 154 5.63 -16.91 15.91
CA ALA A 154 4.27 -16.92 16.46
C ALA A 154 4.21 -17.48 17.89
N VAL A 155 5.01 -18.51 18.21
CA VAL A 155 5.10 -19.09 19.56
C VAL A 155 5.51 -18.05 20.61
N TYR A 156 6.37 -17.09 20.25
CA TYR A 156 6.78 -16.02 21.16
C TYR A 156 5.80 -14.84 21.21
N ASN A 157 4.96 -14.66 20.20
CA ASN A 157 3.91 -13.64 20.22
C ASN A 157 2.84 -13.91 21.31
N GLU A 158 2.69 -15.16 21.75
CA GLU A 158 1.87 -15.49 22.92
C GLU A 158 2.45 -14.95 24.25
N ARG A 159 3.78 -14.82 24.34
CA ARG A 159 4.48 -14.30 25.52
C ARG A 159 4.72 -12.79 25.46
N LEU A 160 5.11 -12.27 24.30
CA LEU A 160 5.43 -10.86 24.11
C LEU A 160 4.18 -9.96 24.12
N ARG A 161 2.99 -10.49 23.79
CA ARG A 161 1.75 -9.73 23.87
C ARG A 161 1.34 -9.41 25.31
N PRO A 162 1.35 -10.35 26.28
CA PRO A 162 1.26 -10.04 27.71
C PRO A 162 2.31 -9.01 28.16
N GLU A 163 3.60 -9.22 27.87
CA GLU A 163 4.66 -8.31 28.32
C GLU A 163 4.47 -6.87 27.76
N ALA A 164 4.07 -6.72 26.49
CA ALA A 164 3.74 -5.43 25.89
C ALA A 164 2.45 -4.80 26.46
N ARG A 165 1.46 -5.63 26.81
CA ARG A 165 0.22 -5.21 27.47
C ARG A 165 0.51 -4.67 28.89
N ASP A 166 1.36 -5.34 29.64
CA ASP A 166 1.75 -4.94 30.99
C ASP A 166 2.55 -3.62 30.96
N LYS A 167 3.49 -3.46 30.01
CA LYS A 167 4.19 -2.19 29.77
C LYS A 167 3.22 -1.05 29.42
N TYR A 168 2.24 -1.32 28.56
CA TYR A 168 1.21 -0.35 28.18
C TYR A 168 0.38 0.10 29.39
N HIS A 169 -0.15 -0.85 30.18
CA HIS A 169 -0.90 -0.55 31.39
C HIS A 169 -0.06 0.16 32.44
N GLN A 170 1.21 -0.23 32.62
CA GLN A 170 2.14 0.47 33.49
C GLN A 170 2.34 1.93 33.05
N ALA A 171 2.50 2.19 31.75
CA ALA A 171 2.64 3.54 31.22
C ALA A 171 1.38 4.39 31.44
N VAL A 172 0.19 3.86 31.13
CA VAL A 172 -1.08 4.61 31.26
C VAL A 172 -1.50 4.82 32.71
N HIS A 173 -1.41 3.80 33.57
CA HIS A 173 -1.85 3.90 34.96
C HIS A 173 -0.87 4.64 35.87
N THR A 174 0.38 4.86 35.44
CA THR A 174 1.30 5.73 36.17
C THR A 174 0.86 7.19 36.02
N ILE A 175 0.14 7.72 37.01
CA ILE A 175 -0.38 9.11 36.96
C ILE A 175 0.78 10.11 36.78
N PRO A 176 0.81 10.91 35.69
CA PRO A 176 1.88 11.87 35.48
C PRO A 176 1.82 13.02 36.48
N LYS A 177 3.00 13.51 36.90
CA LYS A 177 3.09 14.84 37.52
C LYS A 177 3.11 15.88 36.42
N LEU A 178 2.40 17.01 36.59
CA LEU A 178 2.25 18.05 35.56
C LEU A 178 3.60 18.57 35.02
N ASN A 179 4.63 18.64 35.88
CA ASN A 179 5.98 19.07 35.51
C ASN A 179 6.82 18.01 34.76
N LYS A 180 6.34 16.75 34.66
CA LYS A 180 6.95 15.65 33.89
C LYS A 180 6.01 15.09 32.82
N LEU A 181 4.94 15.83 32.50
CA LEU A 181 3.90 15.36 31.57
C LEU A 181 4.46 15.10 30.15
N ASN A 182 5.41 15.90 29.66
CA ASN A 182 6.04 15.64 28.36
C ASN A 182 6.85 14.33 28.31
N ASP A 183 7.58 14.01 29.38
CA ASP A 183 8.33 12.76 29.50
C ASP A 183 7.38 11.56 29.52
N TRP A 184 6.29 11.69 30.30
CA TRP A 184 5.24 10.68 30.38
C TRP A 184 4.53 10.45 29.06
N ILE A 185 4.12 11.50 28.33
CA ILE A 185 3.51 11.36 26.99
C ILE A 185 4.46 10.61 26.05
N THR A 186 5.75 10.88 26.14
CA THR A 186 6.77 10.21 25.30
C THR A 186 6.92 8.72 25.67
N GLN A 187 6.87 8.38 26.96
CA GLN A 187 6.83 6.99 27.43
C GLN A 187 5.55 6.28 27.00
N TRP A 188 4.39 6.94 27.13
CA TRP A 188 3.10 6.44 26.68
C TRP A 188 3.04 6.21 25.17
N GLU A 189 3.49 7.17 24.34
CA GLU A 189 3.56 6.99 22.88
C GLU A 189 4.47 5.82 22.49
N THR A 190 5.56 5.61 23.21
CA THR A 190 6.48 4.49 22.98
C THR A 190 5.82 3.15 23.34
N ALA A 191 5.17 3.07 24.50
CA ALA A 191 4.46 1.87 24.94
C ALA A 191 3.23 1.56 24.06
N MET A 192 2.50 2.59 23.60
CA MET A 192 1.43 2.47 22.59
C MET A 192 1.97 1.93 21.27
N ALA A 193 3.10 2.44 20.78
CA ALA A 193 3.71 1.93 19.55
C ALA A 193 4.13 0.46 19.68
N GLU A 194 4.70 0.06 20.82
CA GLU A 194 5.05 -1.34 21.11
C GLU A 194 3.80 -2.22 21.17
N ALA A 195 2.78 -1.82 21.93
CA ALA A 195 1.53 -2.57 22.09
C ALA A 195 0.73 -2.72 20.77
N ILE A 196 0.66 -1.67 19.95
CA ILE A 196 0.07 -1.73 18.60
C ILE A 196 0.85 -2.69 17.70
N SER A 197 2.20 -2.69 17.78
CA SER A 197 3.04 -3.59 16.99
C SER A 197 2.80 -5.06 17.34
N LYS A 198 2.67 -5.38 18.64
CA LYS A 198 2.38 -6.71 19.19
C LYS A 198 0.89 -7.11 19.14
N ARG A 199 0.04 -6.26 18.52
CA ARG A 199 -1.41 -6.45 18.38
C ARG A 199 -2.14 -6.68 19.71
N VAL A 200 -1.79 -5.90 20.74
CA VAL A 200 -2.52 -5.88 22.02
C VAL A 200 -3.92 -5.28 21.79
N PRO A 201 -5.02 -5.98 22.12
CA PRO A 201 -6.39 -5.49 21.87
C PRO A 201 -6.65 -4.12 22.49
N ASP A 202 -6.25 -3.93 23.76
CA ASP A 202 -6.43 -2.73 24.55
C ASP A 202 -5.85 -1.46 23.88
N ALA A 203 -4.77 -1.60 23.09
CA ALA A 203 -4.13 -0.51 22.34
C ALA A 203 -4.60 -0.40 20.87
N LEU A 204 -5.32 -1.41 20.35
CA LEU A 204 -5.90 -1.41 19.00
C LEU A 204 -7.35 -0.91 18.98
N ASP A 205 -8.10 -1.07 20.08
CA ASP A 205 -9.44 -0.51 20.24
C ASP A 205 -9.35 0.89 20.84
N THR A 206 -9.73 1.89 20.04
CA THR A 206 -9.80 3.28 20.48
C THR A 206 -10.74 3.50 21.65
N GLN A 207 -11.79 2.69 21.83
CA GLN A 207 -12.67 2.83 22.99
C GLN A 207 -11.95 2.49 24.29
N CYS A 208 -11.13 1.43 24.29
CA CYS A 208 -10.31 1.02 25.43
C CYS A 208 -9.23 2.07 25.74
N TRP A 209 -8.27 2.30 24.83
CA TRP A 209 -7.14 3.18 25.16
C TRP A 209 -7.55 4.64 25.39
N ALA A 210 -8.63 5.12 24.77
CA ALA A 210 -9.13 6.47 25.03
C ALA A 210 -9.82 6.57 26.39
N GLU A 211 -10.41 5.50 26.93
CA GLU A 211 -10.92 5.53 28.32
C GLU A 211 -9.77 5.51 29.34
N ASP A 212 -8.79 4.62 29.16
CA ASP A 212 -7.65 4.51 30.08
C ASP A 212 -6.83 5.81 30.10
N LEU A 213 -6.56 6.40 28.93
CA LEU A 213 -5.92 7.71 28.79
C LEU A 213 -6.75 8.81 29.45
N ASN A 214 -8.07 8.83 29.25
CA ASN A 214 -8.94 9.84 29.84
C ASN A 214 -8.95 9.75 31.38
N ARG A 215 -8.91 8.53 31.92
CA ARG A 215 -8.82 8.27 33.37
C ARG A 215 -7.49 8.75 33.94
N ALA A 216 -6.37 8.49 33.27
CA ALA A 216 -5.06 8.98 33.66
C ALA A 216 -4.99 10.53 33.63
N MET A 217 -5.50 11.13 32.55
CA MET A 217 -5.47 12.58 32.34
C MET A 217 -6.46 13.36 33.21
N TYR A 218 -7.54 12.75 33.70
CA TYR A 218 -8.52 13.41 34.58
C TYR A 218 -7.87 13.96 35.86
N HIS A 219 -6.83 13.31 36.36
CA HIS A 219 -6.08 13.76 37.55
C HIS A 219 -5.07 14.89 37.28
N VAL A 220 -4.81 15.23 36.00
CA VAL A 220 -3.69 16.11 35.60
C VAL A 220 -4.16 17.30 34.77
N LEU A 221 -5.08 17.10 33.83
CA LEU A 221 -5.76 18.13 33.05
C LEU A 221 -7.29 17.87 33.04
N PRO A 222 -8.01 18.15 34.13
CA PRO A 222 -9.44 17.82 34.27
C PRO A 222 -10.32 18.46 33.18
N SER A 223 -10.02 19.70 32.78
CA SER A 223 -10.76 20.44 31.73
C SER A 223 -10.66 19.74 30.37
N TRP A 224 -9.45 19.31 30.00
CA TRP A 224 -9.21 18.57 28.77
C TRP A 224 -9.91 17.19 28.81
N ALA A 225 -9.73 16.42 29.89
CA ALA A 225 -10.36 15.10 30.03
C ALA A 225 -11.90 15.16 30.00
N SER A 226 -12.50 16.24 30.50
CA SER A 226 -13.96 16.42 30.48
C SER A 226 -14.51 16.64 29.06
N THR A 227 -13.74 17.27 28.18
CA THR A 227 -14.16 17.64 26.81
C THR A 227 -13.66 16.66 25.74
N PHE A 228 -12.51 16.00 25.96
CA PHE A 228 -11.87 15.06 25.04
C PHE A 228 -12.82 13.99 24.50
N ARG A 229 -13.48 13.22 25.38
CA ARG A 229 -14.42 12.16 24.97
C ARG A 229 -15.65 12.69 24.24
N GLN A 230 -16.03 13.95 24.45
CA GLN A 230 -17.17 14.57 23.75
C GLN A 230 -16.77 14.97 22.33
N HIS A 231 -15.68 15.73 22.17
CA HIS A 231 -15.18 16.20 20.87
C HIS A 231 -14.67 15.06 19.97
N ARG A 232 -14.02 14.04 20.55
CA ARG A 232 -13.44 12.91 19.80
C ARG A 232 -14.40 11.72 19.64
N ARG A 233 -15.65 11.79 20.15
CA ARG A 233 -16.62 10.68 20.17
C ARG A 233 -16.78 9.96 18.81
N PRO A 234 -16.93 10.63 17.65
CA PRO A 234 -17.10 9.94 16.37
C PRO A 234 -15.86 9.15 15.95
N GLN A 235 -14.67 9.70 16.23
CA GLN A 235 -13.38 9.07 15.92
C GLN A 235 -13.08 7.89 16.85
N ILE A 236 -13.54 7.98 18.11
CA ILE A 236 -13.50 6.88 19.09
C ILE A 236 -14.40 5.71 18.65
N LEU A 237 -15.66 6.00 18.31
CA LEU A 237 -16.61 4.96 17.90
C LEU A 237 -16.24 4.27 16.57
N ASN A 238 -15.67 5.03 15.63
CA ASN A 238 -15.26 4.50 14.32
C ASN A 238 -13.84 3.89 14.32
N ASN A 239 -13.15 3.86 15.47
CA ASN A 239 -11.76 3.41 15.61
C ASN A 239 -10.76 4.12 14.65
N THR A 240 -10.96 5.42 14.40
CA THR A 240 -10.13 6.23 13.49
C THR A 240 -9.25 7.27 14.19
N LEU A 241 -9.23 7.30 15.52
CA LEU A 241 -8.43 8.26 16.29
C LEU A 241 -6.96 7.86 16.31
N ASN A 242 -6.08 8.80 16.01
CA ASN A 242 -4.64 8.59 16.05
C ASN A 242 -4.07 9.01 17.41
N TYR A 243 -3.45 8.07 18.13
CA TYR A 243 -2.86 8.34 19.46
C TYR A 243 -1.81 9.47 19.45
N ARG A 244 -1.11 9.69 18.33
CA ARG A 244 -0.12 10.77 18.17
C ARG A 244 -0.74 12.16 18.04
N GLU A 245 -1.93 12.25 17.45
CA GLU A 245 -2.69 13.51 17.42
C GLU A 245 -3.14 13.86 18.83
N VAL A 246 -3.63 12.87 19.59
CA VAL A 246 -4.00 13.05 21.00
C VAL A 246 -2.79 13.42 21.86
N ALA A 247 -1.62 12.83 21.62
CA ALA A 247 -0.37 13.23 22.27
C ALA A 247 -0.01 14.71 22.01
N ALA A 248 -0.20 15.19 20.77
CA ALA A 248 0.03 16.58 20.41
C ALA A 248 -0.97 17.53 21.08
N ASP A 249 -2.26 17.17 21.10
CA ASP A 249 -3.32 17.92 21.81
C ASP A 249 -2.98 18.09 23.29
N ILE A 250 -2.61 16.99 23.98
CA ILE A 250 -2.26 17.04 25.42
C ILE A 250 -1.01 17.92 25.65
N ARG A 251 0.01 17.84 24.79
CA ARG A 251 1.22 18.71 24.86
C ARG A 251 0.87 20.19 24.69
N TYR A 252 -0.09 20.51 23.83
CA TYR A 252 -0.59 21.88 23.65
C TYR A 252 -1.31 22.39 24.90
N GLU A 253 -2.26 21.61 25.41
CA GLU A 253 -3.04 21.96 26.61
C GLU A 253 -2.18 22.06 27.88
N ALA A 254 -1.21 21.16 28.06
CA ALA A 254 -0.23 21.23 29.15
C ALA A 254 0.55 22.57 29.16
N LYS A 255 0.88 23.08 27.97
CA LYS A 255 1.57 24.36 27.78
C LYS A 255 0.66 25.56 28.06
N MET A 256 -0.64 25.46 27.81
CA MET A 256 -1.63 26.48 28.16
C MET A 256 -1.97 26.47 29.66
N ALA A 257 -2.07 25.29 30.26
CA ALA A 257 -2.35 25.11 31.69
C ALA A 257 -1.18 25.48 32.61
N ASN A 258 0.07 25.44 32.12
CA ASN A 258 1.26 25.80 32.90
C ASN A 258 2.13 26.88 32.21
N PRO A 259 1.65 28.15 32.15
CA PRO A 259 2.40 29.24 31.51
C PRO A 259 3.67 29.64 32.27
N SER A 260 3.79 29.30 33.56
CA SER A 260 4.91 29.71 34.43
C SER A 260 6.23 28.97 34.16
N ALA A 261 6.23 27.93 33.32
CA ALA A 261 7.44 27.28 32.83
C ALA A 261 8.34 28.20 31.97
N LYS A 262 7.87 29.42 31.63
CA LYS A 262 8.67 30.50 31.07
C LYS A 262 8.89 31.62 32.09
N SER A 263 10.02 31.59 32.81
CA SER A 263 10.83 32.77 33.26
C SER A 263 11.71 32.52 34.51
N SER A 264 12.42 31.40 34.61
CA SER A 264 13.53 31.29 35.57
C SER A 264 14.75 32.11 35.12
N GLY A 265 14.70 33.45 35.23
CA GLY A 265 15.77 34.26 34.65
C GLY A 265 15.75 35.80 34.76
N VAL A 266 14.88 36.42 35.58
CA VAL A 266 15.05 37.87 35.90
C VAL A 266 14.96 38.07 37.40
N LYS A 267 16.12 38.16 38.07
CA LYS A 267 16.21 38.57 39.47
C LYS A 267 15.92 40.06 39.57
N LYS A 268 14.72 40.43 40.04
CA LYS A 268 14.44 41.81 40.47
C LYS A 268 15.04 42.06 41.86
N GLY A 269 15.77 43.18 42.00
CA GLY A 269 15.98 43.83 43.29
C GLY A 269 17.38 43.71 43.90
N ALA A 270 18.18 44.77 43.71
CA ALA A 270 18.96 45.41 44.77
C ALA A 270 19.52 46.75 44.24
N PHE A 271 18.78 47.84 44.45
CA PHE A 271 19.38 49.17 44.39
C PHE A 271 20.11 49.43 45.72
N LEU A 272 21.35 49.88 45.65
CA LEU A 272 21.96 50.66 46.72
C LEU A 272 22.70 51.82 46.06
N ALA A 273 22.38 53.05 46.45
CA ALA A 273 22.97 54.27 45.91
C ALA A 273 23.71 55.01 47.03
N THR A 274 25.00 55.28 46.82
CA THR A 274 25.84 56.29 47.50
C THR A 274 27.25 56.19 46.91
N TYR A 275 28.07 57.23 46.73
CA TYR A 275 27.96 58.69 46.60
C TYR A 275 29.43 59.20 46.54
N ASN A 276 29.65 60.45 46.11
CA ASN A 276 30.95 61.17 46.08
C ASN A 276 32.00 60.62 45.09
N ASP A 277 32.94 61.37 44.50
CA ASP A 277 33.32 62.77 44.27
C ASP A 277 34.75 62.62 43.65
N ASN A 278 35.39 63.50 42.87
CA ASN A 278 35.19 64.89 42.48
C ASN A 278 35.88 65.11 41.08
N PRO A 279 36.12 66.31 40.52
CA PRO A 279 35.99 66.50 39.06
C PRO A 279 37.30 66.94 38.37
N LYS A 280 37.24 67.17 37.04
CA LYS A 280 37.59 68.48 36.42
C LYS A 280 37.50 68.53 34.88
N ASN A 281 37.13 69.72 34.40
CA ASN A 281 37.44 70.35 33.11
C ASN A 281 36.65 69.99 31.82
N SER A 282 35.54 70.74 31.66
CA SER A 282 35.25 71.65 30.53
C SER A 282 35.08 71.13 29.09
N ASP A 283 33.81 71.15 28.65
CA ASP A 283 33.25 71.20 27.26
C ASP A 283 33.67 72.49 26.49
N PRO A 284 33.36 72.72 25.18
CA PRO A 284 32.22 72.23 24.36
C PRO A 284 32.52 72.00 22.83
N PRO A 285 31.54 72.01 21.88
CA PRO A 285 30.44 71.05 21.67
C PRO A 285 30.33 70.51 20.21
N ALA A 286 29.43 69.53 19.98
CA ALA A 286 28.44 69.43 18.87
C ALA A 286 28.25 68.01 18.29
N ASP A 287 27.02 67.48 18.47
CA ASP A 287 26.32 66.41 17.71
C ASP A 287 26.95 64.99 17.59
N PRO A 288 26.15 63.90 17.34
CA PRO A 288 24.75 63.90 16.91
C PRO A 288 23.78 62.91 17.66
N GLU A 289 22.49 63.05 17.31
CA GLU A 289 21.34 62.11 17.37
C GLU A 289 20.93 61.40 18.69
N PRO A 290 19.65 61.57 19.10
CA PRO A 290 18.93 60.63 19.97
C PRO A 290 17.86 59.85 19.19
N ASP A 291 18.10 58.57 18.96
CA ASP A 291 17.11 57.65 18.38
C ASP A 291 15.96 57.44 19.38
N THR A 292 14.86 58.18 19.20
CA THR A 292 13.66 58.10 20.03
C THR A 292 12.45 57.99 19.13
N ASN A 293 11.71 56.87 19.20
CA ASN A 293 10.27 57.02 19.18
C ASN A 293 9.53 55.93 19.97
N CYS A 294 8.43 56.34 20.57
CA CYS A 294 7.64 55.52 21.49
C CYS A 294 6.15 55.65 21.13
N ILE A 295 5.55 54.49 20.82
CA ILE A 295 4.14 54.10 20.99
C ILE A 295 3.02 54.75 20.12
N GLU A 296 2.01 53.90 19.81
CA GLU A 296 0.59 54.20 19.49
C GLU A 296 0.21 54.67 18.06
N VAL A 297 -0.96 54.33 17.45
CA VAL A 297 -2.06 53.35 17.71
C VAL A 297 -2.95 53.20 16.44
N HIS A 298 -3.70 52.08 16.31
CA HIS A 298 -4.85 51.81 15.40
C HIS A 298 -4.72 51.90 13.85
N GLY A 299 -5.39 50.96 13.16
CA GLY A 299 -5.70 51.00 11.73
C GLY A 299 -6.16 49.63 11.19
N ASP A 300 -7.37 49.56 10.61
CA ASP A 300 -8.04 48.31 10.21
C ASP A 300 -7.82 47.94 8.71
N ALA A 301 -8.12 46.68 8.38
CA ALA A 301 -8.47 46.08 7.08
C ALA A 301 -7.89 46.65 5.76
N SER A 302 -7.30 45.78 4.93
CA SER A 302 -7.92 45.37 3.64
C SER A 302 -7.07 44.39 2.81
N ASP A 303 -7.81 43.56 2.06
CA ASP A 303 -7.47 42.60 1.01
C ASP A 303 -6.19 42.77 0.17
N ILE A 304 -5.59 41.63 -0.21
CA ILE A 304 -4.53 41.51 -1.22
C ILE A 304 -5.14 41.10 -2.58
N PRO A 305 -5.16 41.97 -3.61
CA PRO A 305 -5.57 41.59 -4.96
C PRO A 305 -4.39 41.12 -5.82
N VAL A 306 -4.67 40.14 -6.69
CA VAL A 306 -3.79 39.66 -7.76
C VAL A 306 -3.73 40.68 -8.91
N ARG A 307 -2.53 41.05 -9.42
CA ARG A 307 -2.37 41.22 -10.87
C ARG A 307 -0.95 41.13 -11.45
N GLU A 308 -0.97 40.65 -12.69
CA GLU A 308 0.08 40.38 -13.67
C GLU A 308 0.54 41.62 -14.47
N THR A 309 1.43 41.40 -15.45
CA THR A 309 1.99 42.31 -16.49
C THR A 309 3.31 43.01 -16.10
N ARG A 310 4.27 43.26 -17.01
CA ARG A 310 4.30 43.18 -18.49
C ARG A 310 5.75 43.02 -18.99
N SER A 311 5.99 42.28 -20.08
CA SER A 311 7.33 42.16 -20.72
C SER A 311 7.39 42.93 -22.05
N THR A 312 8.54 43.56 -22.35
CA THR A 312 8.75 44.35 -23.58
C THR A 312 10.13 44.13 -24.25
N ARG A 313 10.09 43.45 -25.40
CA ARG A 313 10.85 43.69 -26.67
C ARG A 313 12.35 44.06 -26.67
N ALA A 314 13.16 43.19 -27.31
CA ALA A 314 14.04 43.50 -28.46
C ALA A 314 14.49 42.18 -29.16
N ARG A 315 14.10 41.90 -30.42
CA ARG A 315 14.85 42.05 -31.71
C ARG A 315 16.12 41.18 -31.88
N ALA A 316 16.50 40.62 -33.05
CA ALA A 316 15.83 40.20 -34.31
C ALA A 316 16.87 39.58 -35.29
N ARG A 317 16.42 38.88 -36.36
CA ARG A 317 17.18 38.23 -37.49
C ARG A 317 17.82 36.87 -37.12
N GLY A 318 17.81 35.80 -37.93
CA GLY A 318 17.26 35.51 -39.28
C GLY A 318 17.91 34.23 -39.87
N GLN A 319 17.48 33.56 -40.95
CA GLN A 319 16.28 33.62 -41.82
C GLN A 319 16.12 32.33 -42.68
N ARG A 320 14.89 31.79 -42.82
CA ARG A 320 14.32 31.07 -44.02
C ARG A 320 14.93 29.71 -44.45
N ARG A 321 14.26 28.81 -45.21
CA ARG A 321 12.82 28.41 -45.43
C ARG A 321 12.79 27.23 -46.45
N ARG A 322 11.89 26.25 -46.27
CA ARG A 322 11.16 25.37 -47.25
C ARG A 322 10.67 24.16 -46.42
N GLY A 323 9.40 23.73 -46.35
CA GLY A 323 8.18 24.01 -47.13
C GLY A 323 7.63 22.66 -47.65
N GLY A 324 6.37 22.25 -47.46
CA GLY A 324 5.24 22.87 -46.75
C GLY A 324 3.97 21.99 -46.80
N GLY A 325 2.82 22.50 -46.35
CA GLY A 325 1.51 21.83 -46.38
C GLY A 325 1.25 20.91 -45.17
N GLY A 326 0.21 21.09 -44.34
CA GLY A 326 -0.82 22.13 -44.27
C GLY A 326 -2.23 21.58 -44.39
N ARG A 327 -2.98 21.57 -43.26
CA ARG A 327 -4.45 21.75 -43.15
C ARG A 327 -4.88 21.71 -41.67
N ASP A 328 -5.61 22.72 -41.24
CA ASP A 328 -6.33 22.76 -39.96
C ASP A 328 -7.44 21.72 -39.90
N VAL A 329 -7.69 21.13 -38.72
CA VAL A 329 -9.07 20.97 -38.20
C VAL A 329 -9.08 21.12 -36.68
N SER A 330 -10.01 21.94 -36.19
CA SER A 330 -10.42 22.03 -34.79
C SER A 330 -10.92 20.70 -34.22
N SER A 331 -10.61 20.38 -32.95
CA SER A 331 -11.62 20.12 -31.91
C SER A 331 -11.02 19.50 -30.65
N LYS A 332 -11.50 19.97 -29.49
CA LYS A 332 -11.23 19.36 -28.18
C LYS A 332 -11.87 17.96 -28.13
N ARG A 333 -11.09 16.89 -27.98
CA ARG A 333 -11.65 15.58 -27.65
C ARG A 333 -12.14 15.59 -26.20
N LYS A 334 -13.47 15.63 -26.01
CA LYS A 334 -14.12 15.20 -24.77
C LYS A 334 -13.64 13.78 -24.43
N ARG A 335 -13.50 13.49 -23.14
CA ARG A 335 -13.42 12.12 -22.63
C ARG A 335 -14.68 11.39 -23.09
N ALA A 336 -14.54 10.32 -23.86
CA ALA A 336 -15.66 9.45 -24.19
C ALA A 336 -16.09 8.73 -22.91
N GLU A 337 -17.39 8.76 -22.63
CA GLU A 337 -18.03 7.76 -21.79
C GLU A 337 -17.89 6.39 -22.47
N PRO A 338 -17.85 5.27 -21.73
CA PRO A 338 -17.76 3.95 -22.34
C PRO A 338 -19.02 3.70 -23.17
N THR A 339 -18.86 3.76 -24.49
CA THR A 339 -19.90 3.40 -25.45
C THR A 339 -20.34 1.97 -25.17
N THR A 340 -21.60 1.81 -24.76
CA THR A 340 -22.31 0.53 -24.81
C THR A 340 -22.16 -0.04 -26.22
N ASN A 341 -21.54 -1.20 -26.34
CA ASN A 341 -21.16 -1.76 -27.64
C ASN A 341 -22.44 -2.16 -28.42
N PRO A 342 -22.55 -1.82 -29.71
CA PRO A 342 -23.79 -2.00 -30.46
C PRO A 342 -23.81 -3.34 -31.21
N ASP A 343 -24.05 -4.45 -30.50
CA ASP A 343 -24.47 -5.71 -31.13
C ASP A 343 -25.25 -6.60 -30.14
N PRO A 344 -26.57 -6.82 -30.32
CA PRO A 344 -27.42 -7.48 -29.32
C PRO A 344 -27.52 -9.01 -29.43
N ASP A 345 -27.09 -9.61 -30.55
CA ASP A 345 -27.43 -11.00 -30.89
C ASP A 345 -26.33 -12.05 -30.59
N GLY A 346 -25.19 -11.62 -30.03
CA GLY A 346 -24.17 -12.53 -29.49
C GLY A 346 -24.43 -12.87 -28.01
N PRO A 347 -24.46 -14.16 -27.60
CA PRO A 347 -24.76 -14.54 -26.22
C PRO A 347 -23.58 -14.20 -25.30
N THR A 348 -23.53 -12.96 -24.82
CA THR A 348 -22.56 -12.49 -23.83
C THR A 348 -23.19 -12.56 -22.44
N CYS A 349 -22.55 -13.30 -21.53
CA CYS A 349 -23.09 -13.52 -20.20
C CYS A 349 -23.13 -12.22 -19.39
N ARG A 350 -24.33 -11.79 -18.98
CA ARG A 350 -24.54 -10.58 -18.15
C ARG A 350 -23.77 -10.62 -16.83
N GLY A 351 -23.59 -11.82 -16.26
CA GLY A 351 -22.75 -12.05 -15.08
C GLY A 351 -21.26 -11.90 -15.39
N CYS A 352 -20.68 -12.89 -16.06
CA CYS A 352 -19.22 -13.04 -16.18
C CYS A 352 -18.57 -12.36 -17.39
N LEU A 353 -19.34 -11.73 -18.29
CA LEU A 353 -18.90 -11.19 -19.59
C LEU A 353 -18.30 -12.22 -20.58
N GLY A 354 -18.37 -13.51 -20.29
CA GLY A 354 -17.93 -14.56 -21.24
C GLY A 354 -18.90 -14.73 -22.41
N PHE A 355 -18.40 -15.27 -23.52
CA PHE A 355 -19.20 -15.64 -24.69
C PHE A 355 -19.96 -16.96 -24.44
N HIS A 356 -21.02 -16.89 -23.62
CA HIS A 356 -22.02 -17.93 -23.42
C HIS A 356 -23.32 -17.32 -22.89
N ASN A 357 -24.43 -18.05 -23.03
CA ASN A 357 -25.71 -17.64 -22.45
C ASN A 357 -25.62 -17.62 -20.91
N TRP A 358 -26.12 -16.57 -20.27
CA TRP A 358 -26.00 -16.38 -18.82
C TRP A 358 -26.62 -17.51 -17.99
N LYS A 359 -27.60 -18.23 -18.56
CA LYS A 359 -28.26 -19.40 -17.93
C LYS A 359 -27.34 -20.61 -17.74
N ASP A 360 -26.30 -20.69 -18.56
CA ASP A 360 -25.31 -21.77 -18.61
C ASP A 360 -23.99 -21.35 -17.92
N CYS A 361 -23.98 -20.19 -17.26
CA CYS A 361 -22.80 -19.65 -16.61
C CYS A 361 -22.51 -20.37 -15.28
N TRP A 362 -21.46 -21.20 -15.25
CA TRP A 362 -21.02 -21.93 -14.05
C TRP A 362 -20.67 -21.05 -12.84
N TYR A 363 -20.35 -19.76 -13.06
CA TYR A 363 -20.14 -18.81 -11.97
C TYR A 363 -21.46 -18.26 -11.37
N LEU A 364 -22.55 -18.20 -12.14
CA LEU A 364 -23.88 -17.84 -11.63
C LEU A 364 -24.63 -19.05 -11.08
N PHE A 365 -24.35 -20.24 -11.63
CA PHE A 365 -24.99 -21.51 -11.26
C PHE A 365 -23.90 -22.58 -11.00
N PRO A 366 -23.31 -22.61 -9.79
CA PRO A 366 -22.23 -23.55 -9.45
C PRO A 366 -22.63 -25.02 -9.58
N ASP A 367 -23.93 -25.33 -9.49
CA ASP A 367 -24.48 -26.69 -9.63
C ASP A 367 -24.43 -27.21 -11.08
N GLN A 368 -24.20 -26.34 -12.06
CA GLN A 368 -24.08 -26.68 -13.49
C GLN A 368 -22.62 -26.90 -13.93
N LYS A 369 -21.65 -26.78 -13.02
CA LYS A 369 -20.23 -26.87 -13.35
C LYS A 369 -19.84 -28.28 -13.83
N ALA A 370 -18.88 -28.35 -14.75
CA ALA A 370 -18.24 -29.61 -15.11
C ALA A 370 -17.47 -30.20 -13.91
N GLU A 371 -17.36 -31.53 -13.85
CA GLU A 371 -16.55 -32.21 -12.83
C GLU A 371 -15.08 -31.76 -12.93
N GLY A 372 -14.47 -31.42 -11.79
CA GLY A 372 -13.12 -30.84 -11.74
C GLY A 372 -13.02 -29.34 -12.07
N TRP A 373 -14.12 -28.63 -12.34
CA TRP A 373 -14.08 -27.17 -12.55
C TRP A 373 -13.94 -26.40 -11.23
N GLU A 374 -12.91 -25.55 -11.15
CA GLU A 374 -12.67 -24.62 -10.04
C GLU A 374 -12.90 -23.15 -10.48
N PRO A 375 -13.62 -22.35 -9.67
CA PRO A 375 -13.90 -20.95 -10.01
C PRO A 375 -12.70 -20.04 -9.79
N SER A 376 -12.42 -19.14 -10.73
CA SER A 376 -11.46 -18.06 -10.52
C SER A 376 -11.96 -17.05 -9.48
N LEU A 377 -11.19 -16.84 -8.40
CA LEU A 377 -11.47 -15.84 -7.36
C LEU A 377 -11.65 -14.43 -7.91
N GLY A 378 -10.92 -14.07 -8.98
CA GLY A 378 -11.07 -12.78 -9.65
C GLY A 378 -12.43 -12.61 -10.33
N MET A 379 -12.94 -13.67 -10.97
CA MET A 379 -14.26 -13.67 -11.59
C MET A 379 -15.39 -13.72 -10.55
N GLN A 380 -15.23 -14.49 -9.46
CA GLN A 380 -16.19 -14.47 -8.37
C GLN A 380 -16.38 -13.06 -7.80
N ARG A 381 -15.28 -12.35 -7.50
CA ARG A 381 -15.34 -10.95 -7.02
C ARG A 381 -16.06 -10.01 -8.01
N LEU A 382 -15.83 -10.15 -9.32
CA LEU A 382 -16.52 -9.35 -10.34
C LEU A 382 -18.03 -9.65 -10.38
N ILE A 383 -18.42 -10.91 -10.18
CA ILE A 383 -19.82 -11.34 -10.21
C ILE A 383 -20.54 -10.94 -8.91
N ASP A 384 -19.89 -11.08 -7.75
CA ASP A 384 -20.42 -10.60 -6.47
C ASP A 384 -20.67 -9.08 -6.49
N ASP A 385 -19.74 -8.31 -7.05
CA ASP A 385 -19.89 -6.86 -7.21
C ASP A 385 -21.03 -6.50 -8.17
N ARG A 386 -21.24 -7.30 -9.23
CA ARG A 386 -22.36 -7.14 -10.17
C ARG A 386 -23.71 -7.52 -9.57
N LEU A 387 -23.81 -8.64 -8.86
CA LEU A 387 -25.04 -9.06 -8.19
C LEU A 387 -25.44 -8.09 -7.05
N LYS A 388 -24.48 -7.34 -6.49
CA LYS A 388 -24.75 -6.23 -5.56
C LYS A 388 -25.22 -4.94 -6.25
N LYS A 389 -24.84 -4.71 -7.51
CA LYS A 389 -25.14 -3.47 -8.27
C LYS A 389 -26.35 -3.59 -9.20
N ASP A 390 -26.59 -4.76 -9.78
CA ASP A 390 -27.73 -5.07 -10.65
C ASP A 390 -28.71 -6.00 -9.92
N ALA A 391 -29.68 -5.39 -9.24
CA ALA A 391 -30.75 -6.11 -8.54
C ALA A 391 -31.66 -6.89 -9.50
N GLY A 392 -31.76 -6.50 -10.77
CA GLY A 392 -32.55 -7.20 -11.79
C GLY A 392 -31.90 -8.54 -12.14
N LEU A 393 -30.60 -8.54 -12.44
CA LEU A 393 -29.82 -9.76 -12.65
C LEU A 393 -29.85 -10.69 -11.42
N ALA A 394 -29.78 -10.13 -10.21
CA ALA A 394 -29.85 -10.91 -8.98
C ALA A 394 -31.20 -11.64 -8.79
N GLU A 395 -32.33 -11.01 -9.13
CA GLU A 395 -33.64 -11.69 -9.10
C GLU A 395 -33.85 -12.65 -10.27
N GLU A 396 -33.36 -12.34 -11.48
CA GLU A 396 -33.37 -13.27 -12.63
C GLU A 396 -32.64 -14.58 -12.29
N VAL A 397 -31.46 -14.50 -11.66
CA VAL A 397 -30.67 -15.66 -11.21
C VAL A 397 -31.41 -16.47 -10.14
N LYS A 398 -31.93 -15.83 -9.08
CA LYS A 398 -32.72 -16.50 -8.02
C LYS A 398 -34.01 -17.15 -8.54
N ARG A 399 -34.65 -16.55 -9.54
CA ARG A 399 -35.88 -17.10 -10.14
C ARG A 399 -35.57 -18.32 -11.00
N PHE A 400 -34.44 -18.31 -11.70
CA PHE A 400 -34.01 -19.43 -12.55
C PHE A 400 -33.55 -20.65 -11.73
N SER A 401 -32.77 -20.46 -10.65
CA SER A 401 -32.38 -21.56 -9.76
C SER A 401 -33.59 -22.25 -9.13
N LYS A 402 -34.50 -21.47 -8.50
CA LYS A 402 -35.77 -21.98 -7.95
C LYS A 402 -36.67 -22.69 -8.97
N GLY A 403 -36.52 -22.38 -10.26
CA GLY A 403 -37.22 -23.07 -11.34
C GLY A 403 -36.65 -24.46 -11.61
N LYS A 404 -35.31 -24.59 -11.65
CA LYS A 404 -34.63 -25.89 -11.80
C LYS A 404 -34.82 -26.78 -10.57
N ASP A 405 -34.73 -26.24 -9.35
CA ASP A 405 -34.91 -26.99 -8.08
C ASP A 405 -36.30 -27.64 -7.90
N ARG A 406 -37.28 -27.23 -8.72
CA ARG A 406 -38.61 -27.86 -8.79
C ARG A 406 -38.65 -28.95 -9.85
N ALA A 407 -38.13 -28.68 -11.04
CA ALA A 407 -38.05 -29.67 -12.12
C ALA A 407 -37.27 -30.93 -11.70
N THR A 408 -36.19 -30.78 -10.92
CA THR A 408 -35.38 -31.91 -10.40
C THR A 408 -35.98 -32.62 -9.18
N LYS A 409 -37.22 -32.30 -8.79
CA LYS A 409 -37.98 -32.99 -7.73
C LYS A 409 -39.27 -33.67 -8.22
N ASP A 410 -39.66 -33.38 -9.46
CA ASP A 410 -40.81 -33.97 -10.13
C ASP A 410 -40.37 -35.07 -11.15
N GLU A 411 -39.06 -35.36 -11.21
CA GLU A 411 -38.40 -36.54 -11.81
C GLU A 411 -37.84 -37.46 -10.69
#